data_AF-A0A5N6Y3G9-F1
#
_entry.id   AF-A0A5N6Y3G9-F1
#
_cell.length_a   1.000
_cell.length_b   1.000
_cell.length_c   1.000
_cell.angle_alpha   90.00
_cell.angle_beta   90.00
_cell.angle_gamma   90.00
#
_symmetry.space_group_name_H-M   'P 1'
#
loop_
_entity.id
_entity.type
_entity.pdbx_description
1 polymer ?
#
loop_
_entity_poly.entity_id
_entity_poly.type
_entity_poly.pdbx_seq_one_letter_code
_entity_poly.pdbx_strand_id
1 'polypeptide(L)'
;MSSESPLSTLGVNSEKEPSKTPFTDRPSHTPEYDGEGRDAADGPFLSPRIAAYVRRFETQLIEYNLEARGIERVQQHERMKKLTWVSYLQAFLLWVSINLAANNITLGMLGPVVYGLSFLDSALCAVLGALVGALVASWMATWGPVSGVRTMAFGRYTMGWWPSKIVVILNLIQMLGYSLIDCVVCGQILSAVSPNGDMSVAVGIVIIAVSCWVIATFGYQVFHYYERFAFLPQIIVVSILYAVSSSKFDLSTPSSGDPRTLAGNRLSFFSICLSAAITYAPLAADFFVYYPERTSRVKLFSLSLVGLIVSFTMAFLVGIGLASGISSHPEYGAAYSRGAGALIVEGFGPLHGFGKFCSVVVALGLIANTIPPTYSAGVDFQVLGRYAEKVPRAIWNTIGVIIYTVCALVGRSNLSDIFTNFLALMGYWVAIWFAIILEERFIFRFRTGYNWNVWNDPSKLPVGVAAFVAFVVGWVGAILCMAQVWYIGPLSRLVGEYGADMGNYVGFTWAGLVYPPLRYVELRMLGR
;
A
#
# COMPACT_ATOMS: atom_id res chain seq x y z
N MET A 1 44.98 -32.62 -50.62
CA MET A 1 44.31 -32.47 -51.92
C MET A 1 43.17 -31.49 -51.68
N SER A 2 43.48 -30.20 -51.84
CA SER A 2 43.05 -29.34 -52.97
C SER A 2 41.62 -28.83 -52.74
N SER A 3 41.29 -27.54 -52.78
CA SER A 3 41.97 -26.35 -53.31
C SER A 3 41.06 -25.14 -52.92
N GLU A 4 41.65 -24.09 -52.36
CA GLU A 4 41.74 -22.74 -52.95
C GLU A 4 40.55 -21.79 -52.68
N SER A 5 40.87 -20.76 -51.89
CA SER A 5 40.28 -19.41 -51.84
C SER A 5 40.86 -18.52 -52.97
N PRO A 6 40.84 -17.16 -52.97
CA PRO A 6 39.97 -16.09 -52.39
C PRO A 6 39.70 -14.93 -53.41
N LEU A 7 39.34 -13.72 -52.89
CA LEU A 7 39.41 -12.32 -53.44
C LEU A 7 38.05 -11.70 -53.87
N SER A 8 37.48 -10.70 -53.16
CA SER A 8 37.80 -9.24 -53.01
C SER A 8 37.39 -8.42 -54.26
N THR A 9 36.67 -7.28 -54.26
CA THR A 9 36.90 -5.96 -53.60
C THR A 9 35.79 -4.95 -53.96
N LEU A 10 35.51 -3.97 -53.06
CA LEU A 10 35.28 -2.48 -53.21
C LEU A 10 34.55 -1.92 -54.47
N GLY A 11 33.65 -0.92 -54.48
CA GLY A 11 33.12 0.07 -53.53
C GLY A 11 32.52 1.31 -54.27
N VAL A 12 31.78 2.17 -53.54
CA VAL A 12 31.50 3.63 -53.75
C VAL A 12 30.16 4.09 -54.41
N ASN A 13 29.66 5.20 -53.85
CA ASN A 13 28.32 5.81 -53.79
C ASN A 13 27.96 6.87 -54.86
N SER A 14 26.68 7.29 -54.82
CA SER A 14 26.07 8.65 -54.97
C SER A 14 25.01 8.69 -56.09
N GLU A 15 23.77 9.20 -55.96
CA GLU A 15 23.30 10.54 -55.54
C GLU A 15 21.79 10.61 -55.13
N LYS A 16 21.52 11.43 -54.10
CA LYS A 16 20.46 12.44 -53.83
C LYS A 16 18.95 12.32 -54.26
N GLU A 17 18.10 12.57 -53.24
CA GLU A 17 16.70 13.11 -53.20
C GLU A 17 16.54 14.56 -53.80
N PRO A 18 15.34 15.21 -54.00
CA PRO A 18 14.13 15.20 -53.12
C PRO A 18 12.69 15.43 -53.73
N SER A 19 11.66 15.10 -52.91
CA SER A 19 10.33 15.74 -52.67
C SER A 19 9.39 16.22 -53.81
N LYS A 20 8.11 15.77 -53.80
CA LYS A 20 6.85 16.56 -53.55
C LYS A 20 5.59 15.79 -53.98
N THR A 21 4.62 15.68 -53.06
CA THR A 21 3.21 15.25 -53.24
C THR A 21 2.38 16.27 -54.03
N PRO A 22 1.23 15.88 -54.65
CA PRO A 22 -0.06 16.07 -53.95
C PRO A 22 -1.10 14.93 -54.14
N PHE A 23 -2.07 14.94 -53.22
CA PHE A 23 -3.25 14.10 -53.00
C PHE A 23 -4.20 13.92 -54.20
N THR A 24 -4.92 12.79 -54.25
CA THR A 24 -6.41 12.70 -54.37
C THR A 24 -6.95 11.26 -54.18
N ASP A 25 -7.89 11.13 -53.22
CA ASP A 25 -9.13 10.31 -53.09
C ASP A 25 -9.25 8.78 -53.37
N ARG A 26 -9.38 8.02 -52.25
CA ARG A 26 -10.34 6.93 -51.82
C ARG A 26 -11.04 5.97 -52.84
N PRO A 27 -11.64 4.83 -52.40
CA PRO A 27 -11.18 3.72 -51.53
C PRO A 27 -11.58 2.31 -52.10
N SER A 28 -11.06 1.19 -51.58
CA SER A 28 -11.63 -0.14 -51.90
C SER A 28 -11.61 -1.16 -50.74
N HIS A 29 -12.82 -1.64 -50.46
CA HIS A 29 -13.27 -2.97 -50.04
C HIS A 29 -12.87 -3.59 -48.67
N THR A 30 -13.87 -3.58 -47.78
CA THR A 30 -14.19 -4.64 -46.81
C THR A 30 -14.97 -5.79 -47.49
N PRO A 31 -14.80 -7.05 -47.08
CA PRO A 31 -15.81 -8.08 -47.25
C PRO A 31 -16.60 -8.33 -45.95
N GLU A 32 -17.93 -8.39 -46.11
CA GLU A 32 -18.91 -8.89 -45.15
C GLU A 32 -18.69 -10.39 -44.88
N TYR A 33 -19.00 -10.82 -43.65
CA TYR A 33 -19.20 -12.24 -43.34
C TYR A 33 -20.53 -12.38 -42.60
N ASP A 34 -21.47 -13.03 -43.28
CA ASP A 34 -22.79 -13.42 -42.81
C ASP A 34 -22.71 -14.42 -41.65
N GLY A 35 -23.70 -14.33 -40.75
CA GLY A 35 -23.87 -15.26 -39.65
C GLY A 35 -24.68 -16.49 -40.02
N GLU A 36 -24.45 -17.59 -39.29
CA GLU A 36 -25.48 -18.45 -38.68
C GLU A 36 -24.81 -19.58 -37.86
N GLY A 37 -25.47 -19.97 -36.75
CA GLY A 37 -25.15 -21.20 -36.00
C GLY A 37 -24.71 -21.00 -34.55
N ARG A 38 -25.67 -20.69 -33.66
CA ARG A 38 -25.55 -20.89 -32.20
C ARG A 38 -26.24 -22.20 -31.84
N ASP A 39 -25.59 -23.03 -31.02
CA ASP A 39 -26.24 -23.87 -30.03
C ASP A 39 -25.41 -24.00 -28.73
N ALA A 40 -26.14 -24.20 -27.65
CA ALA A 40 -25.90 -23.81 -26.25
C ALA A 40 -24.68 -24.40 -25.49
N ALA A 41 -24.18 -23.63 -24.51
CA ALA A 41 -23.94 -24.14 -23.15
C ALA A 41 -24.00 -23.01 -22.10
N ASP A 42 -24.93 -23.15 -21.15
CA ASP A 42 -25.36 -22.20 -20.14
C ASP A 42 -24.30 -21.75 -19.13
N GLY A 43 -24.32 -20.45 -18.82
CA GLY A 43 -23.70 -19.83 -17.64
C GLY A 43 -24.62 -18.75 -17.07
N PRO A 44 -24.66 -18.53 -15.74
CA PRO A 44 -25.85 -18.03 -15.06
C PRO A 44 -26.18 -16.55 -15.35
N PHE A 45 -27.50 -16.34 -15.44
CA PHE A 45 -28.29 -15.15 -15.72
C PHE A 45 -27.79 -13.84 -15.09
N LEU A 46 -27.07 -13.06 -15.89
CA LEU A 46 -27.21 -11.59 -15.86
C LEU A 46 -28.24 -11.23 -16.92
N SER A 47 -29.22 -10.38 -16.59
CA SER A 47 -30.23 -9.99 -17.59
C SER A 47 -29.53 -9.39 -18.83
N PRO A 48 -29.99 -9.70 -20.06
CA PRO A 48 -29.35 -9.20 -21.29
C PRO A 48 -29.18 -7.68 -21.30
N ARG A 49 -30.08 -6.97 -20.61
CA ARG A 49 -30.04 -5.51 -20.45
C ARG A 49 -28.92 -5.04 -19.54
N ILE A 50 -28.66 -5.74 -18.42
CA ILE A 50 -27.57 -5.40 -17.49
C ILE A 50 -26.23 -5.71 -18.16
N ALA A 51 -26.11 -6.85 -18.84
CA ALA A 51 -24.89 -7.20 -19.59
C ALA A 51 -24.58 -6.19 -20.71
N ALA A 52 -25.61 -5.70 -21.42
CA ALA A 52 -25.45 -4.65 -22.42
C ALA A 52 -25.07 -3.29 -21.81
N TYR A 53 -25.62 -2.94 -20.65
CA TYR A 53 -25.29 -1.70 -19.95
C TYR A 53 -23.85 -1.72 -19.41
N VAL A 54 -23.42 -2.85 -18.84
CA VAL A 54 -22.04 -3.07 -18.39
C VAL A 54 -21.08 -3.00 -19.56
N ARG A 55 -21.36 -3.64 -20.70
CA ARG A 55 -20.52 -3.54 -21.91
C ARG A 55 -20.46 -2.12 -22.48
N ARG A 56 -21.57 -1.39 -22.48
CA ARG A 56 -21.60 0.01 -22.97
C ARG A 56 -20.81 0.93 -22.04
N PHE A 57 -20.92 0.72 -20.73
CA PHE A 57 -20.10 1.40 -19.73
C PHE A 57 -18.62 1.03 -19.90
N GLU A 58 -18.28 -0.25 -20.06
CA GLU A 58 -16.91 -0.71 -20.34
C GLU A 58 -16.34 -0.11 -21.63
N THR A 59 -17.13 -0.01 -22.69
CA THR A 59 -16.70 0.58 -23.97
C THR A 59 -16.44 2.08 -23.80
N GLN A 60 -17.30 2.79 -23.05
CA GLN A 60 -17.04 4.18 -22.68
C GLN A 60 -15.79 4.30 -21.79
N LEU A 61 -15.58 3.39 -20.83
CA LEU A 61 -14.39 3.38 -19.98
C LEU A 61 -13.11 3.18 -20.82
N ILE A 62 -13.15 2.29 -21.80
CA ILE A 62 -12.06 2.02 -22.75
C ILE A 62 -11.79 3.25 -23.65
N GLU A 63 -12.84 3.91 -24.15
CA GLU A 63 -12.73 5.17 -24.91
C GLU A 63 -12.10 6.29 -24.06
N TYR A 64 -12.35 6.30 -22.74
CA TYR A 64 -11.73 7.23 -21.79
C TYR A 64 -10.36 6.76 -21.24
N ASN A 65 -9.73 5.72 -21.82
CA ASN A 65 -8.41 5.23 -21.40
C ASN A 65 -8.35 4.76 -19.93
N LEU A 66 -9.49 4.35 -19.37
CA LEU A 66 -9.58 3.78 -18.03
C LEU A 66 -9.07 2.35 -18.09
N GLU A 67 -8.06 2.06 -17.26
CA GLU A 67 -7.35 0.78 -17.20
C GLU A 67 -8.33 -0.38 -16.93
N ALA A 68 -8.90 -0.93 -18.00
CA ALA A 68 -9.90 -2.00 -17.99
C ALA A 68 -9.30 -3.38 -17.66
N ARG A 69 -7.96 -3.47 -17.56
CA ARG A 69 -7.21 -4.73 -17.51
C ARG A 69 -7.31 -5.48 -16.17
N GLY A 70 -7.84 -4.85 -15.12
CA GLY A 70 -8.10 -5.50 -13.83
C GLY A 70 -6.89 -6.27 -13.26
N ILE A 71 -7.08 -7.57 -13.05
CA ILE A 71 -6.09 -8.51 -12.48
C ILE A 71 -5.19 -9.18 -13.52
N GLU A 72 -5.42 -8.97 -14.81
CA GLU A 72 -4.66 -9.66 -15.85
C GLU A 72 -3.18 -9.29 -15.81
N ARG A 73 -2.34 -10.27 -16.13
CA ARG A 73 -0.89 -10.08 -16.19
C ARG A 73 -0.51 -9.11 -17.31
N VAL A 74 0.32 -8.12 -16.98
CA VAL A 74 0.86 -7.16 -17.94
C VAL A 74 1.95 -7.82 -18.79
N GLN A 75 1.67 -7.94 -20.09
CA GLN A 75 2.57 -8.58 -21.05
C GLN A 75 3.76 -7.65 -21.37
N GLN A 76 4.89 -8.23 -21.77
CA GLN A 76 6.12 -7.48 -22.03
C GLN A 76 5.95 -6.32 -23.03
N HIS A 77 5.11 -6.49 -24.05
CA HIS A 77 4.88 -5.48 -25.10
C HIS A 77 4.04 -4.28 -24.64
N GLU A 78 3.33 -4.43 -23.52
CA GLU A 78 2.42 -3.42 -22.94
C GLU A 78 3.12 -2.60 -21.85
N ARG A 79 4.34 -2.99 -21.49
CA ARG A 79 5.17 -2.31 -20.49
C ARG A 79 5.90 -1.12 -21.11
N MET A 80 6.39 -0.23 -20.25
CA MET A 80 7.11 0.96 -20.69
C MET A 80 8.30 0.61 -21.58
N LYS A 81 8.36 1.15 -22.80
CA LYS A 81 9.42 0.80 -23.76
C LYS A 81 10.82 1.30 -23.35
N LYS A 82 10.90 2.41 -22.61
CA LYS A 82 12.17 3.03 -22.20
C LYS A 82 12.19 3.27 -20.70
N LEU A 83 13.21 2.74 -20.03
CA LEU A 83 13.52 3.04 -18.65
C LEU A 83 14.44 4.26 -18.61
N THR A 84 13.93 5.38 -18.10
CA THR A 84 14.74 6.60 -17.93
C THR A 84 15.13 6.78 -16.47
N TRP A 85 16.10 7.64 -16.20
CA TRP A 85 16.41 8.04 -14.81
C TRP A 85 15.18 8.63 -14.09
N VAL A 86 14.34 9.37 -14.83
CA VAL A 86 13.08 9.91 -14.31
C VAL A 86 12.13 8.80 -13.86
N SER A 87 12.06 7.68 -14.58
CA SER A 87 11.27 6.51 -14.18
C SER A 87 11.75 5.92 -12.85
N TYR A 88 13.06 5.85 -12.64
CA TYR A 88 13.60 5.41 -11.34
C TYR A 88 13.30 6.42 -10.22
N LEU A 89 13.47 7.72 -10.49
CA LEU A 89 13.14 8.76 -9.53
C LEU A 89 11.65 8.75 -9.14
N GLN A 90 10.75 8.43 -10.08
CA GLN A 90 9.33 8.26 -9.80
C GLN A 90 9.05 7.18 -8.76
N ALA A 91 9.84 6.10 -8.70
CA ALA A 91 9.68 5.09 -7.64
C ALA A 91 9.96 5.69 -6.26
N PHE A 92 11.03 6.48 -6.11
CA PHE A 92 11.33 7.21 -4.88
C PHE A 92 10.23 8.21 -4.53
N LEU A 93 9.83 9.04 -5.51
CA LEU A 93 8.83 10.09 -5.31
C LEU A 93 7.44 9.53 -4.98
N LEU A 94 7.06 8.39 -5.55
CA LEU A 94 5.82 7.70 -5.24
C LEU A 94 5.73 7.38 -3.74
N TRP A 95 6.78 6.74 -3.20
CA TRP A 95 6.79 6.38 -1.78
C TRP A 95 6.85 7.60 -0.88
N VAL A 96 7.54 8.66 -1.29
CA VAL A 96 7.55 9.93 -0.54
C VAL A 96 6.15 10.56 -0.53
N SER A 97 5.50 10.62 -1.69
CA SER A 97 4.17 11.20 -1.88
C SER A 97 3.12 10.50 -1.03
N ILE A 98 3.07 9.17 -1.11
CA ILE A 98 2.10 8.35 -0.39
C ILE A 98 2.30 8.53 1.13
N ASN A 99 3.53 8.45 1.64
CA ASN A 99 3.75 8.35 3.08
C ASN A 99 3.89 9.68 3.79
N LEU A 100 4.16 10.77 3.09
CA LEU A 100 4.22 12.09 3.70
C LEU A 100 2.81 12.65 3.90
N ALA A 101 2.08 11.97 4.77
CA ALA A 101 0.67 12.17 5.03
C ALA A 101 0.41 12.27 6.54
N ALA A 102 -0.69 12.91 6.90
CA ALA A 102 -0.99 13.25 8.29
C ALA A 102 -1.25 12.01 9.17
N ASN A 103 -1.71 10.91 8.58
CA ASN A 103 -1.93 9.65 9.30
C ASN A 103 -0.64 9.14 9.96
N ASN A 104 0.50 9.21 9.25
CA ASN A 104 1.79 8.84 9.79
C ASN A 104 2.26 9.83 10.88
N ILE A 105 1.93 11.12 10.75
CA ILE A 105 2.19 12.10 11.82
C ILE A 105 1.40 11.70 13.08
N THR A 106 0.12 11.38 12.94
CA THR A 106 -0.71 10.97 14.09
C THR A 106 -0.25 9.64 14.70
N LEU A 107 0.32 8.73 13.90
CA LEU A 107 0.91 7.50 14.40
C LEU A 107 2.16 7.78 15.26
N GLY A 108 3.02 8.71 14.82
CA GLY A 108 4.17 9.16 15.60
C GLY A 108 3.79 9.74 16.96
N MET A 109 2.64 10.42 17.05
CA MET A 109 2.15 10.99 18.32
C MET A 109 1.89 9.93 19.40
N LEU A 110 1.64 8.67 19.03
CA LEU A 110 1.32 7.61 19.98
C LEU A 110 2.51 7.24 20.88
N GLY A 111 3.76 7.46 20.43
CA GLY A 111 4.95 7.14 21.22
C GLY A 111 4.96 7.87 22.57
N PRO A 112 4.91 9.22 22.56
CA PRO A 112 4.81 9.97 23.81
C PRO A 112 3.42 9.86 24.47
N VAL A 113 2.32 9.93 23.71
CA VAL A 113 0.98 10.03 24.31
C VAL A 113 0.49 8.72 24.91
N VAL A 114 0.63 7.61 24.20
CA VAL A 114 0.08 6.31 24.61
C VAL A 114 1.13 5.49 25.35
N TYR A 115 2.36 5.48 24.85
CA TYR A 115 3.44 4.65 25.40
C TYR A 115 4.31 5.36 26.43
N GLY A 116 4.11 6.67 26.67
CA GLY A 116 4.86 7.45 27.67
C GLY A 116 6.36 7.52 27.40
N LEU A 117 6.76 7.32 26.14
CA LEU A 117 8.16 7.30 25.74
C LEU A 117 8.69 8.73 25.54
N SER A 118 9.95 8.96 25.93
CA SER A 118 10.67 10.18 25.58
C SER A 118 10.76 10.37 24.07
N PHE A 119 11.07 11.60 23.64
CA PHE A 119 11.28 11.91 22.24
C PHE A 119 12.33 10.99 21.59
N LEU A 120 13.47 10.77 22.26
CA LEU A 120 14.56 9.97 21.70
C LEU A 120 14.16 8.49 21.57
N ASP A 121 13.56 7.91 22.61
CA ASP A 121 13.10 6.52 22.57
C ASP A 121 12.05 6.31 21.48
N SER A 122 11.09 7.24 21.40
CA SER A 122 10.06 7.23 20.36
C SER A 122 10.70 7.34 18.97
N ALA A 123 11.62 8.29 18.76
CA ALA A 123 12.28 8.50 17.48
C ALA A 123 13.05 7.25 17.01
N LEU A 124 13.83 6.64 17.91
CA LEU A 124 14.59 5.43 17.60
C LEU A 124 13.66 4.25 17.27
N CYS A 125 12.63 4.01 18.10
CA CYS A 125 11.68 2.93 17.87
C CYS A 125 10.91 3.12 16.56
N ALA A 126 10.49 4.34 16.26
CA ALA A 126 9.72 4.66 15.08
C ALA A 126 10.54 4.52 13.79
N VAL A 127 11.75 5.08 13.75
CA VAL A 127 12.63 5.03 12.57
C VAL A 127 13.15 3.63 12.31
N LEU A 128 13.57 2.90 13.35
CA LEU A 128 14.06 1.52 13.18
C LEU A 128 12.90 0.55 12.87
N GLY A 129 11.72 0.74 13.48
CA GLY A 129 10.52 -0.02 13.14
C GLY A 129 10.14 0.17 11.67
N ALA A 130 10.05 1.43 11.23
CA ALA A 130 9.79 1.78 9.83
C ALA A 130 10.84 1.17 8.88
N LEU A 131 12.12 1.16 9.27
CA LEU A 131 13.19 0.53 8.48
C LEU A 131 12.93 -0.94 8.24
N VAL A 132 12.62 -1.70 9.29
CA VAL A 132 12.37 -3.14 9.15
C VAL A 132 11.15 -3.39 8.25
N GLY A 133 10.05 -2.66 8.44
CA GLY A 133 8.87 -2.80 7.57
C GLY A 133 9.13 -2.35 6.13
N ALA A 134 9.88 -1.27 5.93
CA ALA A 134 10.21 -0.74 4.61
C ALA A 134 11.14 -1.66 3.82
N LEU A 135 12.02 -2.43 4.47
CA LEU A 135 12.83 -3.47 3.81
C LEU A 135 11.93 -4.51 3.14
N VAL A 136 10.88 -4.94 3.84
CA VAL A 136 9.91 -5.92 3.34
C VAL A 136 9.11 -5.35 2.16
N ALA A 137 8.54 -4.16 2.33
CA ALA A 137 7.78 -3.50 1.27
C ALA A 137 8.64 -3.22 0.02
N SER A 138 9.88 -2.77 0.20
CA SER A 138 10.81 -2.51 -0.90
C SER A 138 11.23 -3.78 -1.64
N TRP A 139 11.38 -4.89 -0.91
CA TRP A 139 11.66 -6.19 -1.54
C TRP A 139 10.46 -6.65 -2.37
N MET A 140 9.24 -6.52 -1.83
CA MET A 140 8.01 -6.83 -2.55
C MET A 140 7.82 -5.98 -3.81
N ALA A 141 8.18 -4.69 -3.77
CA ALA A 141 8.15 -3.80 -4.93
C ALA A 141 8.97 -4.34 -6.12
N THR A 142 10.09 -5.03 -5.86
CA THR A 142 10.94 -5.59 -6.93
C THR A 142 10.29 -6.73 -7.72
N TRP A 143 9.24 -7.34 -7.19
CA TRP A 143 8.52 -8.43 -7.85
C TRP A 143 7.54 -7.94 -8.92
N GLY A 144 7.14 -6.66 -8.87
CA GLY A 144 6.26 -6.04 -9.87
C GLY A 144 6.83 -6.14 -11.29
N PRO A 145 8.03 -5.58 -11.56
CA PRO A 145 8.63 -5.63 -12.89
C PRO A 145 8.97 -7.05 -13.33
N VAL A 146 9.25 -7.97 -12.40
CA VAL A 146 9.66 -9.34 -12.73
C VAL A 146 8.47 -10.18 -13.18
N SER A 147 7.35 -10.07 -12.46
CA SER A 147 6.17 -10.91 -12.72
C SER A 147 5.22 -10.27 -13.74
N GLY A 148 5.02 -8.96 -13.66
CA GLY A 148 3.89 -8.27 -14.30
C GLY A 148 2.54 -8.69 -13.73
N VAL A 149 2.52 -9.34 -12.55
CA VAL A 149 1.33 -9.84 -11.86
C VAL A 149 1.12 -9.00 -10.60
N ARG A 150 -0.15 -8.78 -10.24
CA ARG A 150 -0.53 -8.06 -9.00
C ARG A 150 -0.07 -8.81 -7.76
N THR A 151 0.21 -8.09 -6.69
CA THR A 151 0.88 -8.61 -5.48
C THR A 151 0.10 -9.74 -4.82
N MET A 152 -1.22 -9.61 -4.70
CA MET A 152 -2.06 -10.65 -4.11
C MET A 152 -2.21 -11.88 -5.02
N ALA A 153 -2.15 -11.70 -6.34
CA ALA A 153 -2.09 -12.82 -7.28
C ALA A 153 -0.71 -13.51 -7.25
N PHE A 154 0.39 -12.78 -7.03
CA PHE A 154 1.70 -13.36 -6.73
C PHE A 154 1.65 -14.24 -5.47
N GLY A 155 0.91 -13.82 -4.44
CA GLY A 155 0.70 -14.60 -3.22
C GLY A 155 0.17 -16.03 -3.46
N ARG A 156 -0.53 -16.30 -4.57
CA ARG A 156 -1.05 -17.63 -4.92
C ARG A 156 0.05 -18.66 -5.17
N TYR A 157 1.24 -18.23 -5.60
CA TYR A 157 2.38 -19.13 -5.82
C TYR A 157 2.97 -19.69 -4.52
N THR A 158 2.62 -19.09 -3.39
CA THR A 158 3.07 -19.48 -2.05
C THR A 158 1.90 -20.05 -1.25
N MET A 159 0.83 -19.27 -1.08
CA MET A 159 -0.32 -19.64 -0.27
C MET A 159 -1.24 -20.66 -0.93
N GLY A 160 -1.07 -20.94 -2.22
CA GLY A 160 -1.99 -21.78 -2.99
C GLY A 160 -3.32 -21.10 -3.34
N TRP A 161 -4.17 -21.79 -4.09
CA TRP A 161 -5.38 -21.18 -4.67
C TRP A 161 -6.44 -20.79 -3.65
N TRP A 162 -6.72 -21.66 -2.68
CA TRP A 162 -7.79 -21.42 -1.69
C TRP A 162 -7.31 -20.58 -0.50
N PRO A 163 -6.18 -20.88 0.16
CA PRO A 163 -5.73 -20.11 1.30
C PRO A 163 -5.34 -18.67 0.94
N SER A 164 -4.86 -18.41 -0.28
CA SER A 164 -4.55 -17.05 -0.73
C SER A 164 -5.77 -16.12 -0.65
N LYS A 165 -7.00 -16.62 -0.84
CA LYS A 165 -8.22 -15.80 -0.72
C LYS A 165 -8.41 -15.22 0.68
N ILE A 166 -8.04 -15.97 1.72
CA ILE A 166 -8.08 -15.46 3.10
C ILE A 166 -7.13 -14.28 3.23
N VAL A 167 -5.92 -14.39 2.68
CA VAL A 167 -4.94 -13.30 2.67
C VAL A 167 -5.44 -12.11 1.86
N VAL A 168 -6.11 -12.33 0.72
CA VAL A 168 -6.76 -11.25 -0.05
C VAL A 168 -7.83 -10.54 0.78
N ILE A 169 -8.66 -11.26 1.52
CA ILE A 169 -9.67 -10.65 2.39
C ILE A 169 -9.01 -9.82 3.50
N LEU A 170 -7.95 -10.34 4.12
CA LEU A 170 -7.18 -9.58 5.11
C LEU A 170 -6.55 -8.31 4.50
N ASN A 171 -6.05 -8.40 3.27
CA ASN A 171 -5.54 -7.23 2.57
C ASN A 171 -6.63 -6.23 2.17
N LEU A 172 -7.84 -6.69 1.85
CA LEU A 172 -8.97 -5.79 1.60
C LEU A 172 -9.35 -5.03 2.87
N ILE A 173 -9.46 -5.74 3.99
CA ILE A 173 -9.69 -5.12 5.30
C ILE A 173 -8.57 -4.12 5.59
N GLN A 174 -7.32 -4.50 5.30
CA GLN A 174 -6.15 -3.64 5.44
C GLN A 174 -6.31 -2.31 4.69
N MET A 175 -6.54 -2.40 3.37
CA MET A 175 -6.62 -1.22 2.51
C MET A 175 -7.79 -0.30 2.92
N LEU A 176 -8.96 -0.89 3.15
CA LEU A 176 -10.15 -0.12 3.51
C LEU A 176 -9.98 0.59 4.85
N GLY A 177 -9.34 -0.05 5.82
CA GLY A 177 -9.18 0.58 7.13
C GLY A 177 -8.04 1.60 7.20
N TYR A 178 -7.04 1.55 6.32
CA TYR A 178 -6.13 2.70 6.13
C TYR A 178 -6.89 3.90 5.55
N SER A 179 -7.71 3.67 4.53
CA SER A 179 -8.56 4.73 3.97
C SER A 179 -9.52 5.33 5.00
N LEU A 180 -10.03 4.50 5.93
CA LEU A 180 -10.83 4.95 7.08
C LEU A 180 -10.02 5.92 7.96
N ILE A 181 -8.82 5.51 8.37
CA ILE A 181 -7.94 6.31 9.24
C ILE A 181 -7.66 7.68 8.59
N ASP A 182 -7.31 7.69 7.32
CA ASP A 182 -7.06 8.91 6.56
C ASP A 182 -8.28 9.83 6.55
N CYS A 183 -9.48 9.27 6.33
CA CYS A 183 -10.71 10.03 6.34
C CYS A 183 -10.95 10.72 7.69
N VAL A 184 -10.73 10.00 8.80
CA VAL A 184 -10.90 10.54 10.16
C VAL A 184 -9.90 11.65 10.45
N VAL A 185 -8.61 11.42 10.15
CA VAL A 185 -7.55 12.43 10.38
C VAL A 185 -7.81 13.68 9.53
N CYS A 186 -8.21 13.51 8.26
CA CYS A 186 -8.58 14.63 7.39
C CYS A 186 -9.76 15.41 7.98
N GLY A 187 -10.81 14.70 8.42
CA GLY A 187 -11.97 15.32 9.06
C GLY A 187 -11.61 16.11 10.31
N GLN A 188 -10.70 15.61 11.14
CA GLN A 188 -10.22 16.30 12.33
C GLN A 188 -9.44 17.58 11.98
N ILE A 189 -8.53 17.51 10.99
CA ILE A 189 -7.75 18.67 10.55
C ILE A 189 -8.68 19.75 9.98
N LEU A 190 -9.54 19.39 9.03
CA LEU A 190 -10.42 20.37 8.38
C LEU A 190 -11.41 20.99 9.38
N SER A 191 -11.93 20.20 10.33
CA SER A 191 -12.82 20.70 11.38
C SER A 191 -12.09 21.70 12.29
N ALA A 192 -10.82 21.43 12.63
CA ALA A 192 -10.00 22.34 13.44
C ALA A 192 -9.56 23.62 12.70
N VAL A 193 -9.48 23.61 11.37
CA VAL A 193 -9.18 24.80 10.56
C VAL A 193 -10.38 25.74 10.42
N SER A 194 -11.60 25.17 10.45
CA SER A 194 -12.85 25.89 10.21
C SER A 194 -12.99 27.13 11.14
N PRO A 195 -13.32 28.31 10.59
CA PRO A 195 -13.66 29.48 11.42
C PRO A 195 -14.79 29.10 12.38
N ASN A 196 -14.62 29.39 13.68
CA ASN A 196 -15.60 29.14 14.74
C ASN A 196 -16.02 27.67 14.98
N GLY A 197 -15.42 26.70 14.29
CA GLY A 197 -15.78 25.28 14.45
C GLY A 197 -17.10 24.88 13.76
N ASP A 198 -17.58 25.67 12.81
CA ASP A 198 -18.85 25.45 12.12
C ASP A 198 -18.87 24.14 11.31
N MET A 199 -17.69 23.64 10.90
CA MET A 199 -17.58 22.38 10.16
C MET A 199 -17.31 21.20 11.09
N SER A 200 -18.25 20.24 11.14
CA SER A 200 -18.05 18.99 11.87
C SER A 200 -17.03 18.07 11.19
N VAL A 201 -16.37 17.21 11.98
CA VAL A 201 -15.47 16.15 11.50
C VAL A 201 -16.13 15.25 10.45
N ALA A 202 -17.44 15.01 10.56
CA ALA A 202 -18.19 14.18 9.61
C ALA A 202 -18.22 14.79 8.20
N VAL A 203 -18.34 16.12 8.09
CA VAL A 203 -18.33 16.80 6.79
C VAL A 203 -16.96 16.64 6.13
N GLY A 204 -15.88 16.81 6.89
CA GLY A 204 -14.52 16.59 6.38
C GLY A 204 -14.29 15.15 5.91
N ILE A 205 -14.78 14.14 6.64
CA ILE A 205 -14.77 12.72 6.24
C ILE A 205 -15.47 12.49 4.89
N VAL A 206 -16.64 13.10 4.69
CA VAL A 206 -17.39 12.94 3.43
C VAL A 206 -16.67 13.63 2.27
N ILE A 207 -16.12 14.83 2.49
CA ILE A 207 -15.37 15.57 1.46
C ILE A 207 -14.22 14.73 0.93
N ILE A 208 -13.37 14.21 1.83
CA ILE A 208 -12.19 13.43 1.43
C ILE A 208 -12.56 12.11 0.76
N ALA A 209 -13.58 11.41 1.27
CA ALA A 209 -14.06 10.17 0.67
C ALA A 209 -14.58 10.37 -0.75
N VAL A 210 -15.38 11.42 -0.99
CA VAL A 210 -15.89 11.74 -2.33
C VAL A 210 -14.75 12.17 -3.26
N SER A 211 -13.82 13.01 -2.80
CA SER A 211 -12.65 13.40 -3.58
C SER A 211 -11.78 12.20 -3.99
N CYS A 212 -11.49 11.30 -3.04
CA CYS A 212 -10.76 10.08 -3.31
C CYS A 212 -11.51 9.16 -4.29
N TRP A 213 -12.83 9.01 -4.11
CA TRP A 213 -13.66 8.20 -5.01
C TRP A 213 -13.62 8.71 -6.45
N VAL A 214 -13.74 10.03 -6.66
CA VAL A 214 -13.66 10.63 -8.00
C VAL A 214 -12.32 10.32 -8.65
N ILE A 215 -11.21 10.53 -7.94
CA ILE A 215 -9.87 10.32 -8.53
C ILE A 215 -9.60 8.82 -8.76
N ALA A 216 -9.92 7.96 -7.79
CA ALA A 216 -9.71 6.51 -7.90
C ALA A 216 -10.62 5.85 -8.95
N THR A 217 -11.80 6.41 -9.22
CA THR A 217 -12.75 5.87 -10.21
C THR A 217 -12.42 6.33 -11.63
N PHE A 218 -12.08 7.61 -11.81
CA PHE A 218 -11.95 8.23 -13.13
C PHE A 218 -10.51 8.41 -13.64
N GLY A 219 -9.48 8.01 -12.89
CA GLY A 219 -8.18 8.64 -13.06
C GLY A 219 -6.93 7.80 -12.88
N TYR A 220 -6.69 6.73 -13.66
CA TYR A 220 -5.32 6.17 -13.69
C TYR A 220 -4.30 7.22 -14.19
N GLN A 221 -4.63 7.95 -15.26
CA GLN A 221 -3.78 9.02 -15.77
C GLN A 221 -3.78 10.26 -14.87
N VAL A 222 -4.94 10.62 -14.31
CA VAL A 222 -5.08 11.77 -13.38
C VAL A 222 -4.33 11.50 -12.08
N PHE A 223 -4.37 10.27 -11.56
CA PHE A 223 -3.61 9.83 -10.39
C PHE A 223 -2.11 9.93 -10.64
N HIS A 224 -1.60 9.33 -11.72
CA HIS A 224 -0.16 9.42 -12.04
C HIS A 224 0.31 10.85 -12.28
N TYR A 225 -0.55 11.71 -12.84
CA TYR A 225 -0.26 13.14 -12.96
C TYR A 225 -0.28 13.87 -11.62
N TYR A 226 -1.28 13.59 -10.78
CA TYR A 226 -1.40 14.15 -9.43
C TYR A 226 -0.21 13.74 -8.55
N GLU A 227 0.09 12.45 -8.44
CA GLU A 227 1.20 11.89 -7.67
C GLU A 227 2.56 12.45 -8.11
N ARG A 228 2.71 12.79 -9.40
CA ARG A 228 3.93 13.41 -9.90
C ARG A 228 4.24 14.75 -9.22
N PHE A 229 3.23 15.46 -8.72
CA PHE A 229 3.39 16.78 -8.09
C PHE A 229 2.93 16.85 -6.64
N ALA A 230 2.09 15.91 -6.19
CA ALA A 230 1.48 15.90 -4.85
C ALA A 230 2.53 15.88 -3.72
N PHE A 231 3.68 15.23 -3.94
CA PHE A 231 4.76 15.18 -2.96
C PHE A 231 5.33 16.57 -2.61
N LEU A 232 5.32 17.54 -3.55
CA LEU A 232 6.03 18.81 -3.37
C LEU A 232 5.32 19.76 -2.39
N PRO A 233 3.99 19.97 -2.47
CA PRO A 233 3.27 20.68 -1.42
C PRO A 233 3.43 20.01 -0.06
N GLN A 234 3.35 18.67 0.02
CA GLN A 234 3.47 17.93 1.28
C GLN A 234 4.84 18.12 1.93
N ILE A 235 5.93 17.98 1.17
CA ILE A 235 7.29 18.15 1.72
C ILE A 235 7.52 19.56 2.24
N ILE A 236 6.96 20.57 1.57
CA ILE A 236 7.06 21.96 2.02
C ILE A 236 6.29 22.14 3.33
N VAL A 237 5.02 21.75 3.40
CA VAL A 237 4.20 22.02 4.60
C VAL A 237 4.61 21.18 5.81
N VAL A 238 5.05 19.94 5.62
CA VAL A 238 5.58 19.12 6.73
C VAL A 238 6.92 19.68 7.22
N SER A 239 7.78 20.20 6.33
CA SER A 239 9.02 20.88 6.74
C SER A 239 8.74 22.18 7.48
N ILE A 240 7.75 22.96 7.05
CA ILE A 240 7.29 24.16 7.77
C ILE A 240 6.74 23.77 9.14
N LEU A 241 5.92 22.72 9.22
CA LEU A 241 5.38 22.22 10.49
C LEU A 241 6.51 21.85 11.44
N TYR A 242 7.50 21.09 10.97
CA TYR A 242 8.68 20.74 11.75
C TYR A 242 9.41 21.99 12.25
N ALA A 243 9.73 22.93 11.35
CA ALA A 243 10.48 24.12 11.70
C ALA A 243 9.77 24.97 12.78
N VAL A 244 8.48 25.21 12.62
CA VAL A 244 7.70 26.05 13.55
C VAL A 244 7.48 25.34 14.89
N SER A 245 7.11 24.07 14.86
CA SER A 245 6.79 23.32 16.08
C SER A 245 8.02 22.86 16.88
N SER A 246 9.20 22.81 16.25
CA SER A 246 10.46 22.35 16.88
C SER A 246 10.82 23.09 18.17
N SER A 247 10.47 24.38 18.26
CA SER A 247 10.69 25.20 19.47
C SER A 247 9.92 24.70 20.70
N LYS A 248 8.83 23.96 20.49
CA LYS A 248 7.95 23.43 21.54
C LYS A 248 8.18 21.93 21.81
N PHE A 249 9.13 21.30 21.12
CA PHE A 249 9.44 19.89 21.34
C PHE A 249 10.14 19.72 22.68
N ASP A 250 9.65 18.78 23.48
CA ASP A 250 10.37 18.35 24.66
C ASP A 250 11.35 17.23 24.28
N LEU A 251 12.64 17.56 24.33
CA LEU A 251 13.76 16.63 24.07
C LEU A 251 14.42 16.14 25.36
N SER A 252 14.03 16.70 26.50
CA SER A 252 14.74 16.57 27.78
C SER A 252 14.08 15.60 28.73
N THR A 253 12.75 15.48 28.67
CA THR A 253 11.99 14.62 29.57
C THR A 253 12.33 13.14 29.28
N PRO A 254 12.92 12.43 30.26
CA PRO A 254 13.25 11.02 30.11
C PRO A 254 11.98 10.16 30.17
N SER A 255 12.04 8.98 29.56
CA SER A 255 10.98 7.99 29.67
C SER A 255 10.84 7.56 31.13
N SER A 256 9.62 7.60 31.66
CA SER A 256 9.34 7.31 33.08
C SER A 256 8.55 6.01 33.24
N GLY A 257 8.79 5.28 34.34
CA GLY A 257 8.09 4.04 34.66
C GLY A 257 9.02 2.89 35.06
N ASP A 258 8.42 1.75 35.42
CA ASP A 258 9.15 0.51 35.71
C ASP A 258 9.96 0.05 34.49
N PRO A 259 11.23 -0.40 34.65
CA PRO A 259 12.07 -0.81 33.53
C PRO A 259 11.45 -1.87 32.61
N ARG A 260 10.62 -2.78 33.13
CA ARG A 260 9.96 -3.81 32.31
C ARG A 260 8.82 -3.23 31.50
N THR A 261 8.04 -2.33 32.10
CA THR A 261 6.99 -1.58 31.40
C THR A 261 7.58 -0.71 30.29
N LEU A 262 8.70 -0.04 30.56
CA LEU A 262 9.40 0.77 29.56
C LEU A 262 9.89 -0.08 28.38
N ALA A 263 10.46 -1.26 28.65
CA ALA A 263 10.88 -2.18 27.60
C ALA A 263 9.68 -2.68 26.76
N GLY A 264 8.57 -3.01 27.42
CA GLY A 264 7.34 -3.42 26.74
C GLY A 264 6.75 -2.31 25.86
N ASN A 265 6.75 -1.06 26.34
CA ASN A 265 6.28 0.10 25.60
C ASN A 265 7.17 0.40 24.38
N ARG A 266 8.50 0.33 24.53
CA ARG A 266 9.45 0.48 23.41
C ARG A 266 9.21 -0.59 22.34
N LEU A 267 9.04 -1.84 22.75
CA LEU A 267 8.80 -2.95 21.82
C LEU A 267 7.46 -2.80 21.09
N SER A 268 6.41 -2.40 21.81
CA SER A 268 5.08 -2.20 21.25
C SER A 268 5.05 -1.04 20.26
N PHE A 269 5.67 0.09 20.60
CA PHE A 269 5.74 1.24 19.70
C PHE A 269 6.59 0.94 18.46
N PHE A 270 7.72 0.24 18.61
CA PHE A 270 8.47 -0.28 17.47
C PHE A 270 7.61 -1.19 16.58
N SER A 271 6.85 -2.11 17.18
CA SER A 271 5.98 -3.07 16.47
C SER A 271 4.91 -2.35 15.65
N ILE A 272 4.29 -1.31 16.20
CA ILE A 272 3.28 -0.50 15.47
C ILE A 272 3.92 0.27 14.30
N CYS A 273 5.07 0.90 14.50
CA CYS A 273 5.77 1.61 13.42
C CYS A 273 6.28 0.66 12.32
N LEU A 274 6.71 -0.55 12.69
CA LEU A 274 6.99 -1.63 11.73
C LEU A 274 5.74 -2.00 10.96
N SER A 275 4.62 -2.19 11.67
CA SER A 275 3.35 -2.55 11.07
C SER A 275 2.89 -1.50 10.05
N ALA A 276 3.13 -0.21 10.33
CA ALA A 276 2.81 0.86 9.40
C ALA A 276 3.54 0.76 8.05
N ALA A 277 4.81 0.32 8.07
CA ALA A 277 5.63 0.23 6.88
C ALA A 277 5.50 -1.13 6.18
N ILE A 278 5.37 -2.23 6.93
CA ILE A 278 5.29 -3.59 6.37
C ILE A 278 4.00 -3.80 5.58
N THR A 279 2.92 -3.11 5.93
CA THR A 279 1.60 -3.24 5.31
C THR A 279 1.51 -2.67 3.90
N TYR A 280 2.57 -2.02 3.41
CA TYR A 280 2.74 -1.74 1.98
C TYR A 280 3.22 -2.96 1.20
N ALA A 281 3.76 -3.99 1.83
CA ALA A 281 4.26 -5.18 1.16
C ALA A 281 3.21 -5.92 0.30
N PRO A 282 1.94 -6.07 0.73
CA PRO A 282 0.89 -6.73 -0.05
C PRO A 282 0.34 -5.91 -1.24
N LEU A 283 0.82 -4.67 -1.45
CA LEU A 283 0.41 -3.83 -2.59
C LEU A 283 1.61 -3.27 -3.38
N ALA A 284 2.83 -3.36 -2.83
CA ALA A 284 4.01 -2.71 -3.37
C ALA A 284 4.35 -3.12 -4.81
N ALA A 285 4.09 -4.37 -5.22
CA ALA A 285 4.39 -4.82 -6.58
C ALA A 285 3.43 -4.19 -7.61
N ASP A 286 2.22 -3.78 -7.20
CA ASP A 286 1.15 -3.30 -8.08
C ASP A 286 1.54 -2.04 -8.84
N PHE A 287 2.33 -1.16 -8.22
CA PHE A 287 2.75 0.10 -8.84
C PHE A 287 3.85 -0.07 -9.89
N PHE A 288 4.54 -1.22 -9.88
CA PHE A 288 5.70 -1.46 -10.72
C PHE A 288 5.46 -2.55 -11.77
N VAL A 289 4.24 -3.07 -11.92
CA VAL A 289 3.90 -4.11 -12.93
C VAL A 289 4.13 -3.64 -14.38
N TYR A 290 4.03 -2.34 -14.63
CA TYR A 290 4.26 -1.72 -15.95
C TYR A 290 5.74 -1.48 -16.27
N TYR A 291 6.64 -1.72 -15.32
CA TYR A 291 8.07 -1.59 -15.54
C TYR A 291 8.60 -2.81 -16.32
N PRO A 292 9.52 -2.60 -17.27
CA PRO A 292 10.27 -3.65 -17.95
C PRO A 292 10.89 -4.68 -17.01
N GLU A 293 10.93 -5.94 -17.43
CA GLU A 293 11.57 -7.04 -16.70
C GLU A 293 13.07 -6.81 -16.48
N ARG A 294 13.72 -6.04 -17.36
CA ARG A 294 15.14 -5.64 -17.26
C ARG A 294 15.39 -4.56 -16.19
N THR A 295 14.37 -4.07 -15.49
CA THR A 295 14.53 -3.09 -14.42
C THR A 295 15.50 -3.62 -13.36
N SER A 296 16.48 -2.80 -12.98
CA SER A 296 17.47 -3.20 -11.97
C SER A 296 16.80 -3.33 -10.61
N ARG A 297 16.77 -4.55 -10.08
CA ARG A 297 16.17 -4.86 -8.78
C ARG A 297 16.81 -4.07 -7.64
N VAL A 298 18.14 -3.94 -7.66
CA VAL A 298 18.90 -3.20 -6.64
C VAL A 298 18.51 -1.72 -6.66
N LYS A 299 18.46 -1.09 -7.85
CA LYS A 299 18.05 0.32 -7.95
C LYS A 299 16.62 0.54 -7.48
N LEU A 300 15.69 -0.31 -7.93
CA LEU A 300 14.28 -0.19 -7.53
C LEU A 300 14.09 -0.43 -6.03
N PHE A 301 14.79 -1.43 -5.46
CA PHE A 301 14.81 -1.72 -4.03
C PHE A 301 15.35 -0.52 -3.24
N SER A 302 16.55 -0.02 -3.58
CA SER A 302 17.18 1.08 -2.85
C SER A 302 16.37 2.37 -2.94
N LEU A 303 15.81 2.70 -4.12
CA LEU A 303 14.98 3.89 -4.27
C LEU A 303 13.65 3.78 -3.52
N SER A 304 13.05 2.59 -3.50
CA SER A 304 11.85 2.34 -2.71
C SER A 304 12.14 2.44 -1.22
N LEU A 305 13.24 1.84 -0.76
CA LEU A 305 13.64 1.86 0.65
C LEU A 305 13.94 3.27 1.13
N VAL A 306 14.73 4.03 0.37
CA VAL A 306 15.06 5.42 0.73
C VAL A 306 13.81 6.30 0.68
N GLY A 307 12.91 6.11 -0.29
CA GLY A 307 11.65 6.85 -0.38
C GLY A 307 10.74 6.62 0.82
N LEU A 308 10.54 5.35 1.20
CA LEU A 308 9.80 4.95 2.39
C LEU A 308 10.44 5.51 3.67
N ILE A 309 11.76 5.34 3.83
CA ILE A 309 12.44 5.74 5.07
C ILE A 309 12.45 7.24 5.27
N VAL A 310 12.74 8.01 4.22
CA VAL A 310 12.75 9.48 4.32
C VAL A 310 11.37 10.00 4.71
N SER A 311 10.32 9.52 4.05
CA SER A 311 8.95 9.98 4.32
C SER A 311 8.42 9.56 5.68
N PHE A 312 8.59 8.29 6.08
CA PHE A 312 8.21 7.84 7.42
C PHE A 312 8.98 8.57 8.51
N THR A 313 10.30 8.75 8.35
CA THR A 313 11.12 9.46 9.34
C THR A 313 10.63 10.90 9.50
N MET A 314 10.39 11.63 8.41
CA MET A 314 9.88 12.99 8.49
C MET A 314 8.52 13.06 9.19
N ALA A 315 7.57 12.21 8.80
CA ALA A 315 6.23 12.21 9.39
C ALA A 315 6.25 11.82 10.88
N PHE A 316 6.98 10.75 11.24
CA PHE A 316 7.06 10.27 12.61
C PHE A 316 7.74 11.26 13.54
N LEU A 317 8.88 11.85 13.14
CA LEU A 317 9.58 12.80 14.00
C LEU A 317 8.76 14.06 14.28
N VAL A 318 8.02 14.57 13.29
CA VAL A 318 7.08 15.67 13.49
C VAL A 318 5.99 15.27 14.49
N GLY A 319 5.38 14.09 14.31
CA GLY A 319 4.34 13.60 15.20
C GLY A 319 4.79 13.41 16.64
N ILE A 320 5.96 12.79 16.82
CA ILE A 320 6.59 12.57 18.13
C ILE A 320 6.92 13.91 18.79
N GLY A 321 7.45 14.89 18.05
CA GLY A 321 7.76 16.21 18.59
C GLY A 321 6.52 17.00 19.01
N LEU A 322 5.46 16.97 18.21
CA LEU A 322 4.18 17.60 18.57
C LEU A 322 3.62 16.97 19.86
N ALA A 323 3.68 15.64 19.96
CA ALA A 323 3.20 14.90 21.11
C ALA A 323 4.05 15.11 22.37
N SER A 324 5.37 15.22 22.25
CA SER A 324 6.24 15.45 23.42
C SER A 324 6.02 16.82 24.05
N GLY A 325 5.57 17.81 23.27
CA GLY A 325 5.22 19.14 23.78
C GLY A 325 3.90 19.22 24.57
N ILE A 326 3.04 18.19 24.54
CA ILE A 326 1.68 18.23 25.12
C ILE A 326 1.69 18.50 26.63
N SER A 327 2.58 17.87 27.39
CA SER A 327 2.64 18.05 28.85
C SER A 327 3.12 19.43 29.26
N SER A 328 3.94 20.05 28.41
CA SER A 328 4.60 21.33 28.69
C SER A 328 3.82 22.54 28.18
N HIS A 329 2.91 22.34 27.22
CA HIS A 329 2.14 23.39 26.54
C HIS A 329 0.64 23.10 26.60
N PRO A 330 -0.13 23.81 27.45
CA PRO A 330 -1.57 23.58 27.63
C PRO A 330 -2.37 23.68 26.32
N GLU A 331 -1.94 24.51 25.38
CA GLU A 331 -2.57 24.65 24.06
C GLU A 331 -2.49 23.35 23.23
N TYR A 332 -1.38 22.61 23.33
CA TYR A 332 -1.22 21.32 22.65
C TYR A 332 -2.11 20.25 23.29
N GLY A 333 -2.22 20.25 24.62
CA GLY A 333 -3.17 19.38 25.33
C GLY A 333 -4.63 19.66 24.96
N ALA A 334 -5.02 20.93 24.93
CA ALA A 334 -6.36 21.35 24.50
C ALA A 334 -6.64 20.97 23.04
N ALA A 335 -5.67 21.14 22.14
CA ALA A 335 -5.80 20.73 20.74
C ALA A 335 -5.93 19.20 20.62
N TYR A 336 -5.08 18.43 21.29
CA TYR A 336 -5.12 16.96 21.25
C TYR A 336 -6.44 16.39 21.79
N SER A 337 -7.04 17.02 22.81
CA SER A 337 -8.36 16.64 23.32
C SER A 337 -9.48 16.74 22.28
N ARG A 338 -9.33 17.59 21.25
CA ARG A 338 -10.25 17.69 20.10
C ARG A 338 -9.91 16.71 18.98
N GLY A 339 -8.75 16.06 19.04
CA GLY A 339 -8.29 15.05 18.09
C GLY A 339 -6.82 15.26 17.69
N ALA A 340 -6.16 14.18 17.29
CA ALA A 340 -4.77 14.21 16.82
C ALA A 340 -4.59 15.14 15.60
N GLY A 341 -5.58 15.18 14.69
CA GLY A 341 -5.58 16.13 13.57
C GLY A 341 -5.63 17.60 14.02
N ALA A 342 -6.29 17.92 15.13
CA ALA A 342 -6.33 19.28 15.66
C ALA A 342 -4.98 19.71 16.26
N LEU A 343 -4.20 18.78 16.81
CA LEU A 343 -2.83 19.05 17.26
C LEU A 343 -1.90 19.43 16.09
N ILE A 344 -2.09 18.84 14.91
CA ILE A 344 -1.35 19.23 13.69
C ILE A 344 -1.65 20.70 13.34
N VAL A 345 -2.93 21.11 13.43
CA VAL A 345 -3.34 22.50 13.18
C VAL A 345 -2.72 23.46 14.20
N GLU A 346 -2.73 23.08 15.48
CA GLU A 346 -2.12 23.88 16.55
C GLU A 346 -0.59 23.99 16.40
N GLY A 347 0.07 22.96 15.85
CA GLY A 347 1.49 23.01 15.50
C GLY A 347 1.82 24.11 14.47
N PHE A 348 0.86 24.50 13.63
CA PHE A 348 0.97 25.64 12.73
C PHE A 348 0.51 26.97 13.34
N GLY A 349 0.04 26.98 14.60
CA GLY A 349 -0.52 28.13 15.30
C GLY A 349 0.28 29.43 15.17
N PRO A 350 1.63 29.42 15.30
CA PRO A 350 2.46 30.62 15.18
C PRO A 350 2.38 31.32 13.81
N LEU A 351 1.93 30.64 12.76
CA LEU A 351 1.78 31.19 11.40
C LEU A 351 0.38 31.78 11.14
N HIS A 352 -0.52 31.76 12.13
CA HIS A 352 -1.87 32.29 12.05
C HIS A 352 -2.61 31.86 10.77
N GLY A 353 -2.99 32.81 9.90
CA GLY A 353 -3.74 32.54 8.66
C GLY A 353 -2.99 31.65 7.67
N PHE A 354 -1.66 31.80 7.57
CA PHE A 354 -0.86 30.92 6.71
C PHE A 354 -0.79 29.49 7.29
N GLY A 355 -0.79 29.36 8.62
CA GLY A 355 -0.84 28.05 9.29
C GLY A 355 -2.13 27.27 8.98
N LYS A 356 -3.26 27.97 8.89
CA LYS A 356 -4.54 27.38 8.44
C LYS A 356 -4.46 26.89 6.99
N PHE A 357 -3.84 27.66 6.10
CA PHE A 357 -3.60 27.25 4.72
C PHE A 357 -2.72 25.99 4.66
N CYS A 358 -1.59 25.96 5.38
CA CYS A 358 -0.73 24.79 5.46
C CYS A 358 -1.46 23.55 5.99
N SER A 359 -2.33 23.73 6.99
CA SER A 359 -3.15 22.65 7.55
C SER A 359 -4.10 22.05 6.51
N VAL A 360 -4.73 22.87 5.66
CA VAL A 360 -5.57 22.39 4.55
C VAL A 360 -4.72 21.60 3.55
N VAL A 361 -3.51 22.07 3.22
CA VAL A 361 -2.61 21.32 2.33
C VAL A 361 -2.23 19.97 2.92
N VAL A 362 -1.94 19.89 4.23
CA VAL A 362 -1.69 18.61 4.93
C VAL A 362 -2.92 17.70 4.85
N ALA A 363 -4.13 18.24 5.03
CA ALA A 363 -5.37 17.48 4.91
C ALA A 363 -5.59 16.95 3.47
N LEU A 364 -5.26 17.75 2.45
CA LEU A 364 -5.31 17.31 1.05
C LEU A 364 -4.24 16.26 0.72
N GLY A 365 -3.14 16.19 1.48
CA GLY A 365 -2.13 15.15 1.36
C GLY A 365 -2.66 13.75 1.65
N LEU A 366 -3.69 13.64 2.47
CA LEU A 366 -4.35 12.37 2.74
C LEU A 366 -5.02 11.80 1.49
N ILE A 367 -5.42 12.63 0.52
CA ILE A 367 -5.91 12.15 -0.78
C ILE A 367 -4.84 11.27 -1.46
N ALA A 368 -3.58 11.71 -1.46
CA ALA A 368 -2.46 10.96 -2.03
C ALA A 368 -2.22 9.63 -1.29
N ASN A 369 -2.46 9.58 0.02
CA ASN A 369 -2.35 8.33 0.79
C ASN A 369 -3.55 7.39 0.55
N THR A 370 -4.76 7.91 0.39
CA THR A 370 -6.00 7.11 0.28
C THR A 370 -6.26 6.54 -1.12
N ILE A 371 -5.78 7.20 -2.19
CA ILE A 371 -5.97 6.70 -3.56
C ILE A 371 -5.29 5.33 -3.80
N PRO A 372 -3.99 5.13 -3.50
CA PRO A 372 -3.33 3.85 -3.72
C PRO A 372 -4.02 2.64 -3.07
N PRO A 373 -4.38 2.64 -1.77
CA PRO A 373 -5.10 1.53 -1.15
C PRO A 373 -6.50 1.34 -1.75
N THR A 374 -7.21 2.42 -2.09
CA THR A 374 -8.51 2.33 -2.77
C THR A 374 -8.38 1.68 -4.15
N TYR A 375 -7.33 2.03 -4.89
CA TYR A 375 -7.02 1.45 -6.21
C TYR A 375 -6.68 -0.04 -6.10
N SER A 376 -5.76 -0.42 -5.21
CA SER A 376 -5.36 -1.82 -5.02
C SER A 376 -6.51 -2.67 -4.47
N ALA A 377 -7.35 -2.14 -3.59
CA ALA A 377 -8.54 -2.84 -3.10
C ALA A 377 -9.48 -3.24 -4.25
N GLY A 378 -9.70 -2.36 -5.23
CA GLY A 378 -10.52 -2.67 -6.40
C GLY A 378 -9.99 -3.85 -7.23
N VAL A 379 -8.67 -3.98 -7.32
CA VAL A 379 -8.00 -5.11 -7.99
C VAL A 379 -8.07 -6.37 -7.12
N ASP A 380 -7.87 -6.24 -5.81
CA ASP A 380 -7.92 -7.38 -4.88
C ASP A 380 -9.30 -8.02 -4.78
N PHE A 381 -10.38 -7.22 -4.86
CA PHE A 381 -11.74 -7.77 -4.94
C PHE A 381 -11.89 -8.72 -6.13
N GLN A 382 -11.29 -8.40 -7.27
CA GLN A 382 -11.30 -9.25 -8.46
C GLN A 382 -10.50 -10.56 -8.26
N VAL A 383 -9.44 -10.54 -7.42
CA VAL A 383 -8.61 -11.73 -7.11
C VAL A 383 -9.39 -12.79 -6.32
N LEU A 384 -10.47 -12.43 -5.61
CA LEU A 384 -11.27 -13.37 -4.79
C LEU A 384 -11.97 -14.46 -5.60
N GLY A 385 -12.30 -14.21 -6.87
CA GLY A 385 -12.77 -15.25 -7.77
C GLY A 385 -13.47 -14.78 -9.03
N ARG A 386 -13.82 -15.75 -9.88
CA ARG A 386 -14.39 -15.57 -11.23
C ARG A 386 -15.61 -14.66 -11.34
N TYR A 387 -16.41 -14.54 -10.29
CA TYR A 387 -17.59 -13.67 -10.30
C TYR A 387 -17.22 -12.24 -9.96
N ALA A 388 -16.29 -12.04 -9.03
CA ALA A 388 -15.82 -10.72 -8.64
C ALA A 388 -14.92 -10.10 -9.72
N GLU A 389 -14.19 -10.93 -10.47
CA GLU A 389 -13.41 -10.54 -11.64
C GLU A 389 -14.26 -9.88 -12.74
N LYS A 390 -15.50 -10.34 -12.93
CA LYS A 390 -16.43 -9.79 -13.94
C LYS A 390 -17.00 -8.43 -13.59
N VAL A 391 -16.83 -7.98 -12.34
CA VAL A 391 -17.35 -6.68 -11.90
C VAL A 391 -16.29 -5.61 -12.19
N PRO A 392 -16.65 -4.52 -12.90
CA PRO A 392 -15.73 -3.43 -13.18
C PRO A 392 -15.12 -2.85 -11.90
N ARG A 393 -13.82 -2.55 -11.94
CA ARG A 393 -13.06 -2.00 -10.81
C ARG A 393 -13.71 -0.75 -10.19
N ALA A 394 -14.29 0.12 -11.02
CA ALA A 394 -15.01 1.32 -10.58
C ALA A 394 -16.12 1.01 -9.55
N ILE A 395 -16.82 -0.11 -9.71
CA ILE A 395 -17.88 -0.55 -8.78
C ILE A 395 -17.25 -1.01 -7.47
N TRP A 396 -16.17 -1.79 -7.52
CA TRP A 396 -15.45 -2.21 -6.32
C TRP A 396 -14.86 -1.03 -5.54
N ASN A 397 -14.29 -0.04 -6.23
CA ASN A 397 -13.80 1.19 -5.62
C ASN A 397 -14.95 1.94 -4.92
N THR A 398 -16.12 2.02 -5.56
CA THR A 398 -17.32 2.66 -4.98
C THR A 398 -17.79 1.95 -3.72
N ILE A 399 -17.85 0.62 -3.74
CA ILE A 399 -18.21 -0.19 -2.57
C ILE A 399 -17.18 0.02 -1.45
N GLY A 400 -15.89 -0.02 -1.77
CA GLY A 400 -14.82 0.23 -0.83
C GLY A 400 -14.94 1.60 -0.15
N VAL A 401 -15.18 2.65 -0.93
CA VAL A 401 -15.40 4.01 -0.41
C VAL A 401 -16.57 4.07 0.55
N ILE A 402 -17.71 3.50 0.18
CA ILE A 402 -18.89 3.49 1.06
C ILE A 402 -18.55 2.79 2.38
N ILE A 403 -17.89 1.63 2.33
CA ILE A 403 -17.52 0.87 3.53
C ILE A 403 -16.62 1.70 4.45
N TYR A 404 -15.48 2.19 3.94
CA TYR A 404 -14.54 2.91 4.81
C TYR A 404 -15.10 4.26 5.28
N THR A 405 -15.98 4.90 4.51
CA THR A 405 -16.63 6.16 4.90
C THR A 405 -17.61 5.94 6.05
N VAL A 406 -18.46 4.92 5.96
CA VAL A 406 -19.40 4.57 7.03
C VAL A 406 -18.62 4.21 8.29
N CYS A 407 -17.58 3.37 8.17
CA CYS A 407 -16.74 3.02 9.30
C CYS A 407 -15.98 4.23 9.87
N ALA A 408 -15.53 5.18 9.05
CA ALA A 408 -14.89 6.42 9.51
C ALA A 408 -15.87 7.32 10.28
N LEU A 409 -17.10 7.46 9.80
CA LEU A 409 -18.14 8.25 10.47
C LEU A 409 -18.48 7.69 11.86
N VAL A 410 -18.52 6.37 12.00
CA VAL A 410 -18.76 5.68 13.29
C VAL A 410 -17.52 5.74 14.18
N GLY A 411 -16.33 5.51 13.62
CA GLY A 411 -15.07 5.40 14.35
C GLY A 411 -14.38 6.71 14.72
N ARG A 412 -14.91 7.86 14.26
CA ARG A 412 -14.26 9.18 14.37
C ARG A 412 -13.84 9.61 15.79
N SER A 413 -14.46 9.07 16.83
CA SER A 413 -14.16 9.37 18.24
C SER A 413 -13.10 8.46 18.86
N ASN A 414 -12.77 7.33 18.25
CA ASN A 414 -11.90 6.30 18.83
C ASN A 414 -10.63 6.08 17.98
N LEU A 415 -10.08 7.14 17.39
CA LEU A 415 -8.98 7.07 16.44
C LEU A 415 -7.74 6.36 17.01
N SER A 416 -7.34 6.67 18.25
CA SER A 416 -6.17 6.05 18.89
C SER A 416 -6.36 4.54 19.13
N ASP A 417 -7.58 4.12 19.50
CA ASP A 417 -7.91 2.71 19.66
C ASP A 417 -7.91 2.00 18.31
N ILE A 418 -8.41 2.65 17.26
CA ILE A 418 -8.34 2.12 15.90
C ILE A 418 -6.88 1.92 15.53
N PHE A 419 -6.01 2.93 15.66
CA PHE A 419 -4.59 2.78 15.32
C PHE A 419 -3.89 1.64 16.07
N THR A 420 -4.04 1.59 17.39
CA THR A 420 -3.33 0.59 18.22
C THR A 420 -3.76 -0.83 17.88
N ASN A 421 -5.07 -1.11 17.91
CA ASN A 421 -5.58 -2.47 17.70
C ASN A 421 -5.48 -2.90 16.23
N PHE A 422 -5.90 -2.03 15.33
CA PHE A 422 -6.06 -2.38 13.93
C PHE A 422 -4.71 -2.48 13.23
N LEU A 423 -3.83 -1.47 13.39
CA LEU A 423 -2.54 -1.45 12.72
C LEU A 423 -1.62 -2.58 13.19
N ALA A 424 -1.72 -2.98 14.46
CA ALA A 424 -0.95 -4.10 14.96
C ALA A 424 -1.42 -5.44 14.35
N LEU A 425 -2.73 -5.71 14.34
CA LEU A 425 -3.29 -6.92 13.72
C LEU A 425 -2.94 -7.03 12.23
N MET A 426 -2.96 -5.88 11.55
CA MET A 426 -2.51 -5.70 10.18
C MET A 426 -1.03 -6.10 10.00
N GLY A 427 -0.14 -5.63 10.86
CA GLY A 427 1.27 -6.02 10.84
C GLY A 427 1.46 -7.53 11.00
N TYR A 428 0.74 -8.15 11.95
CA TYR A 428 0.95 -9.56 12.31
C TYR A 428 0.76 -10.48 11.12
N TRP A 429 -0.36 -10.33 10.40
CA TRP A 429 -0.66 -11.21 9.28
C TRP A 429 0.31 -11.01 8.13
N VAL A 430 0.75 -9.78 7.88
CA VAL A 430 1.73 -9.48 6.83
C VAL A 430 3.08 -10.07 7.19
N ALA A 431 3.51 -9.97 8.46
CA ALA A 431 4.76 -10.56 8.92
C ALA A 431 4.74 -12.10 8.75
N ILE A 432 3.66 -12.76 9.19
CA ILE A 432 3.44 -14.20 9.02
C ILE A 432 3.46 -14.57 7.53
N TRP A 433 2.66 -13.89 6.71
CA TRP A 433 2.56 -14.14 5.28
C TRP A 433 3.92 -13.94 4.57
N PHE A 434 4.67 -12.93 4.97
CA PHE A 434 5.98 -12.63 4.40
C PHE A 434 7.02 -13.69 4.76
N ALA A 435 7.01 -14.23 5.98
CA ALA A 435 7.88 -15.34 6.38
C ALA A 435 7.71 -16.54 5.43
N ILE A 436 6.45 -16.91 5.16
CA ILE A 436 6.11 -18.02 4.25
C ILE A 436 6.58 -17.71 2.82
N ILE A 437 6.43 -16.46 2.34
CA ILE A 437 6.91 -16.05 1.01
C ILE A 437 8.44 -16.14 0.90
N LEU A 438 9.16 -15.67 1.92
CA LEU A 438 10.62 -15.74 1.95
C LEU A 438 11.08 -17.19 1.84
N GLU A 439 10.49 -18.08 2.61
CA GLU A 439 10.87 -19.49 2.63
C GLU A 439 10.50 -20.21 1.33
N GLU A 440 9.32 -19.96 0.77
CA GLU A 440 8.97 -20.49 -0.55
C GLU A 440 9.96 -20.01 -1.61
N ARG A 441 10.39 -18.75 -1.55
CA ARG A 441 11.35 -18.18 -2.50
C ARG A 441 12.75 -18.77 -2.34
N PHE A 442 13.28 -18.83 -1.12
CA PHE A 442 14.69 -19.12 -0.85
C PHE A 442 14.98 -20.59 -0.56
N ILE A 443 14.00 -21.37 -0.10
CA ILE A 443 14.17 -22.80 0.19
C ILE A 443 13.68 -23.63 -0.99
N PHE A 444 12.43 -23.42 -1.42
CA PHE A 444 11.77 -24.31 -2.39
C PHE A 444 11.93 -23.86 -3.84
N ARG A 445 11.85 -22.54 -4.11
CA ARG A 445 11.86 -21.98 -5.47
C ARG A 445 13.16 -21.27 -5.86
N PHE A 446 14.23 -21.48 -5.09
CA PHE A 446 15.52 -20.82 -5.34
C PHE A 446 16.07 -21.16 -6.73
N ARG A 447 15.97 -22.43 -7.14
CA ARG A 447 16.47 -22.93 -8.44
C ARG A 447 15.40 -23.03 -9.53
N THR A 448 14.16 -23.33 -9.16
CA THR A 448 13.07 -23.58 -10.13
C THR A 448 12.47 -22.30 -10.69
N GLY A 449 12.53 -21.18 -9.95
CA GLY A 449 11.90 -19.93 -10.33
C GLY A 449 10.36 -20.01 -10.34
N TYR A 450 9.74 -19.10 -11.09
CA TYR A 450 8.28 -18.96 -11.20
C TYR A 450 7.85 -19.03 -12.67
N ASN A 451 6.77 -19.75 -12.94
CA ASN A 451 6.09 -19.70 -14.23
C ASN A 451 4.93 -18.70 -14.15
N TRP A 452 5.13 -17.51 -14.70
CA TRP A 452 4.15 -16.42 -14.63
C TRP A 452 2.92 -16.61 -15.52
N ASN A 453 2.90 -17.60 -16.42
CA ASN A 453 1.76 -17.84 -17.31
C ASN A 453 0.62 -18.61 -16.63
N VAL A 454 0.88 -19.24 -15.47
CA VAL A 454 -0.09 -20.08 -14.76
C VAL A 454 -0.73 -19.39 -13.54
N TRP A 455 -0.59 -18.07 -13.44
CA TRP A 455 -1.02 -17.27 -12.28
C TRP A 455 -2.52 -17.37 -11.97
N ASN A 456 -3.34 -17.73 -12.96
CA ASN A 456 -4.80 -17.89 -12.85
C ASN A 456 -5.27 -19.34 -13.05
N ASP A 457 -4.38 -20.34 -12.94
CA ASP A 457 -4.72 -21.75 -13.12
C ASP A 457 -4.66 -22.52 -11.78
N PRO A 458 -5.81 -22.85 -11.15
CA PRO A 458 -5.86 -23.57 -9.88
C PRO A 458 -5.20 -24.95 -9.92
N SER A 459 -5.12 -25.58 -11.10
CA SER A 459 -4.57 -26.92 -11.26
C SER A 459 -3.04 -26.95 -11.25
N LYS A 460 -2.39 -25.82 -11.51
CA LYS A 460 -0.92 -25.72 -11.60
C LYS A 460 -0.28 -24.99 -10.41
N LEU A 461 -1.11 -24.39 -9.56
CA LEU A 461 -0.67 -23.73 -8.34
C LEU A 461 -0.61 -24.72 -7.16
N PRO A 462 0.18 -24.41 -6.12
CA PRO A 462 0.20 -25.21 -4.90
C PRO A 462 -1.19 -25.36 -4.29
N VAL A 463 -1.44 -26.47 -3.61
CA VAL A 463 -2.69 -26.66 -2.85
C VAL A 463 -2.71 -25.68 -1.67
N GLY A 464 -1.58 -25.48 -1.01
CA GLY A 464 -1.37 -24.45 0.00
C GLY A 464 -1.74 -24.90 1.42
N VAL A 465 -1.86 -26.20 1.66
CA VAL A 465 -2.20 -26.73 3.00
C VAL A 465 -1.07 -26.41 3.98
N ALA A 466 0.19 -26.58 3.56
CA ALA A 466 1.34 -26.24 4.37
C ALA A 466 1.38 -24.75 4.73
N ALA A 467 1.14 -23.88 3.73
CA ALA A 467 1.10 -22.44 3.92
C ALA A 467 -0.05 -22.01 4.84
N PHE A 468 -1.24 -22.62 4.67
CA PHE A 468 -2.40 -22.34 5.51
C PHE A 468 -2.16 -22.73 6.98
N VAL A 469 -1.64 -23.94 7.23
CA VAL A 469 -1.35 -24.40 8.58
C VAL A 469 -0.29 -23.52 9.23
N ALA A 470 0.80 -23.20 8.53
CA ALA A 470 1.82 -22.29 9.03
C ALA A 470 1.25 -20.89 9.33
N PHE A 471 0.35 -20.39 8.48
CA PHE A 471 -0.33 -19.11 8.68
C PHE A 471 -1.20 -19.12 9.95
N VAL A 472 -1.98 -20.19 10.17
CA VAL A 472 -2.79 -20.36 11.39
C VAL A 472 -1.91 -20.47 12.63
N VAL A 473 -0.82 -21.25 12.59
CA VAL A 473 0.10 -21.37 13.72
C VAL A 473 0.79 -20.03 14.02
N GLY A 474 1.17 -19.27 12.99
CA GLY A 474 1.65 -17.90 13.16
C GLY A 474 0.62 -17.02 13.87
N TRP A 475 -0.65 -17.08 13.49
CA TRP A 475 -1.73 -16.35 14.15
C TRP A 475 -1.94 -16.77 15.61
N VAL A 476 -1.85 -18.06 15.92
CA VAL A 476 -1.88 -18.54 17.32
C VAL A 476 -0.74 -17.91 18.10
N GLY A 477 0.49 -17.91 17.56
CA GLY A 477 1.64 -17.24 18.18
C GLY A 477 1.40 -15.74 18.39
N ALA A 478 0.86 -15.06 17.37
CA ALA A 478 0.55 -13.64 17.47
C ALA A 478 -0.51 -13.34 18.55
N ILE A 479 -1.60 -14.11 18.62
CA ILE A 479 -2.67 -13.93 19.61
C ILE A 479 -2.15 -14.21 21.03
N LEU A 480 -1.26 -15.17 21.23
CA LEU A 480 -0.69 -15.42 22.56
C LEU A 480 0.21 -14.29 23.06
N CYS A 481 0.76 -13.51 22.13
CA CYS A 481 1.81 -12.52 22.33
C CYS A 481 1.42 -11.09 21.91
N MET A 482 0.14 -10.81 21.66
CA MET A 482 -0.32 -9.46 21.34
C MET A 482 -0.70 -8.70 22.61
N ALA A 483 -0.37 -7.41 22.67
CA ALA A 483 -0.81 -6.50 23.72
C ALA A 483 -1.61 -5.36 23.09
N GLN A 484 -2.93 -5.52 23.08
CA GLN A 484 -3.88 -4.62 22.44
C GLN A 484 -4.91 -4.12 23.45
N VAL A 485 -5.58 -3.00 23.14
CA VAL A 485 -6.53 -2.34 24.06
C VAL A 485 -7.64 -3.30 24.50
N TRP A 486 -8.15 -4.12 23.57
CA TRP A 486 -9.26 -5.05 23.83
C TRP A 486 -8.81 -6.42 24.32
N TYR A 487 -7.53 -6.76 24.13
CA TYR A 487 -7.00 -8.06 24.49
C TYR A 487 -5.49 -8.02 24.68
N ILE A 488 -5.05 -8.51 25.84
CA ILE A 488 -3.64 -8.74 26.14
C ILE A 488 -3.44 -10.25 26.29
N GLY A 489 -2.57 -10.81 25.45
CA GLY A 489 -2.21 -12.22 25.42
C GLY A 489 -1.48 -12.67 26.68
N PRO A 490 -1.59 -13.96 27.05
CA PRO A 490 -1.02 -14.49 28.28
C PRO A 490 0.50 -14.32 28.35
N LEU A 491 1.22 -14.39 27.21
CA LEU A 491 2.67 -14.21 27.19
C LEU A 491 3.05 -12.72 27.25
N SER A 492 2.25 -11.84 26.66
CA SER A 492 2.47 -10.39 26.73
C SER A 492 2.32 -9.84 28.13
N ARG A 493 1.33 -10.33 28.91
CA ARG A 493 1.11 -9.91 30.32
C ARG A 493 2.30 -10.15 31.24
N LEU A 494 3.24 -11.02 30.83
CA LEU A 494 4.45 -11.29 31.60
C LEU A 494 5.46 -10.15 31.51
N VAL A 495 5.27 -9.15 30.64
CA VAL A 495 6.24 -8.06 30.42
C VAL A 495 5.63 -6.71 30.79
N GLY A 496 5.95 -6.24 31.99
CA GLY A 496 5.48 -4.94 32.48
C GLY A 496 3.99 -4.93 32.84
N GLU A 497 3.48 -3.76 33.18
CA GLU A 497 2.08 -3.57 33.61
C GLU A 497 1.09 -3.65 32.45
N TYR A 498 1.44 -3.05 31.30
CA TYR A 498 0.58 -2.97 30.12
C TYR A 498 0.82 -4.11 29.10
N GLY A 499 1.79 -4.97 29.37
CA GLY A 499 2.23 -6.01 28.45
C GLY A 499 3.11 -5.48 27.30
N ALA A 500 3.85 -6.40 26.66
CA ALA A 500 4.61 -6.09 25.46
C ALA A 500 3.93 -6.71 24.23
N ASP A 501 3.67 -5.90 23.20
CA ASP A 501 3.19 -6.41 21.92
C ASP A 501 4.32 -7.07 21.14
N MET A 502 4.29 -8.40 21.09
CA MET A 502 5.25 -9.25 20.43
C MET A 502 4.64 -10.03 19.24
N GLY A 503 3.42 -9.68 18.82
CA GLY A 503 2.65 -10.47 17.85
C GLY A 503 3.37 -10.63 16.50
N ASN A 504 4.00 -9.55 16.01
CA ASN A 504 4.77 -9.56 14.77
C ASN A 504 5.94 -10.55 14.80
N TYR A 505 6.74 -10.51 15.85
CA TYR A 505 7.96 -11.31 15.95
C TYR A 505 7.63 -12.79 16.13
N VAL A 506 6.74 -13.09 17.06
CA VAL A 506 6.38 -14.48 17.37
C VAL A 506 5.60 -15.09 16.21
N GLY A 507 4.67 -14.35 15.60
CA GLY A 507 3.95 -14.80 14.42
C GLY A 507 4.88 -15.12 13.26
N PHE A 508 5.83 -14.22 12.95
CA PHE A 508 6.86 -14.43 11.92
C PHE A 508 7.69 -15.69 12.20
N THR A 509 8.23 -15.82 13.42
CA THR A 509 9.09 -16.95 13.79
C THR A 509 8.35 -18.27 13.79
N TRP A 510 7.13 -18.34 14.34
CA TRP A 510 6.37 -19.59 14.41
C TRP A 510 5.95 -20.07 13.02
N ALA A 511 5.50 -19.18 12.14
CA ALA A 511 5.24 -19.54 10.75
C ALA A 511 6.51 -20.04 10.05
N GLY A 512 7.64 -19.36 10.25
CA GLY A 512 8.90 -19.76 9.62
C GLY A 512 9.48 -21.10 10.13
N LEU A 513 9.21 -21.46 11.38
CA LEU A 513 9.61 -22.78 11.90
C LEU A 513 8.72 -23.90 11.35
N VAL A 514 7.44 -23.62 11.12
CA VAL A 514 6.42 -24.63 10.78
C VAL A 514 6.30 -24.84 9.26
N TYR A 515 6.47 -23.80 8.46
CA TYR A 515 6.26 -23.88 7.01
C TYR A 515 7.24 -24.82 6.29
N PRO A 516 8.57 -24.78 6.50
CA PRO A 516 9.50 -25.61 5.75
C PRO A 516 9.27 -27.13 5.88
N PRO A 517 9.09 -27.71 7.10
CA PRO A 517 8.83 -29.15 7.19
C PRO A 517 7.49 -29.54 6.56
N LEU A 518 6.44 -28.73 6.74
CA LEU A 518 5.13 -29.02 6.14
C LEU A 518 5.15 -28.93 4.62
N ARG A 519 5.82 -27.92 4.06
CA ARG A 519 5.94 -27.72 2.62
C ARG A 519 6.75 -28.85 1.97
N TYR A 520 7.77 -29.35 2.66
CA TYR A 520 8.51 -30.53 2.22
C TYR A 520 7.64 -31.79 2.11
N VAL A 521 6.76 -32.02 3.10
CA VAL A 521 5.79 -33.13 3.08
C VAL A 521 4.76 -32.92 1.96
N GLU A 522 4.23 -31.71 1.80
CA GLU A 522 3.27 -31.36 0.75
C GLU A 522 3.83 -31.65 -0.65
N LEU A 523 5.07 -31.24 -0.92
CA LEU A 523 5.75 -31.51 -2.19
C LEU A 523 5.97 -32.99 -2.43
N ARG A 524 6.29 -33.78 -1.40
CA ARG A 524 6.45 -35.24 -1.53
C ARG A 524 5.13 -35.97 -1.79
N MET A 525 4.03 -35.52 -1.17
CA MET A 525 2.74 -36.22 -1.27
C MET A 525 1.93 -35.79 -2.50
N LEU A 526 1.96 -34.50 -2.85
CA LEU A 526 1.08 -33.92 -3.87
C LEU A 526 1.82 -33.45 -5.12
N GLY A 527 3.16 -33.38 -5.07
CA GLY A 527 4.00 -33.00 -6.21
C GLY A 527 3.94 -31.53 -6.61
N ARG A 528 3.27 -30.65 -5.86
CA ARG A 528 3.09 -29.22 -6.18
C ARG A 528 2.93 -28.31 -4.97
#